data_AF-A0A6N9DNX6-F1
#
_entry.id   AF-A0A6N9DNX6-F1
#
_cell.length_a   1.000
_cell.length_b   1.000
_cell.length_c   1.000
_cell.angle_alpha   90.00
_cell.angle_beta   90.00
_cell.angle_gamma   90.00
#
_symmetry.space_group_name_H-M   'P 1'
#
loop_
_entity.id
_entity.type
_entity.pdbx_description
1 polymer ?
#
loop_
_entity_poly.entity_id
_entity_poly.type
_entity_poly.pdbx_seq_one_letter_code
_entity_poly.pdbx_strand_id
1 'polypeptide(L)'
;MLDLIDFEKGCYIGQEVIARLDTYDKVQRSLVGFSQTDLTNDVQRIEIDNDILSGDGGRRIGWVTSVAQRPRTNELIGLAYLRKTHTQPGSVVITSEGTNLQISP
;
A
#
# COMPACT_ATOMS: atom_id res chain seq x y z
N MET A 1 -2.35 2.09 15.22
CA MET A 1 -2.10 3.31 14.40
C MET A 1 -2.82 4.52 14.97
N LEU A 2 -4.04 4.35 15.51
CA LEU A 2 -4.75 5.40 16.27
C LEU A 2 -4.01 5.80 17.56
N ASP A 3 -3.17 4.92 18.13
CA ASP A 3 -2.45 5.17 19.39
C ASP A 3 -1.33 6.22 19.29
N LEU A 4 -0.99 6.66 18.07
CA LEU A 4 -0.01 7.72 17.81
C LEU A 4 -0.68 9.11 17.69
N ILE A 5 -2.01 9.15 17.59
CA ILE A 5 -2.82 10.36 17.49
C ILE A 5 -3.77 10.36 18.68
N ASP A 6 -3.49 11.20 19.65
CA ASP A 6 -4.41 11.41 20.76
C ASP A 6 -5.47 12.44 20.34
N PHE A 7 -6.72 12.00 20.32
CA PHE A 7 -7.89 12.82 19.93
C PHE A 7 -8.46 13.63 21.10
N GLU A 8 -8.05 13.32 22.34
CA GLU A 8 -8.53 13.92 23.58
C GLU A 8 -7.54 14.94 24.17
N LYS A 9 -6.25 14.90 23.80
CA LYS A 9 -5.29 15.94 24.19
C LYS A 9 -5.66 17.31 23.64
N GLY A 10 -5.11 18.34 24.29
CA GLY A 10 -5.34 19.74 23.95
C GLY A 10 -4.99 20.12 22.50
N CYS A 11 -5.35 21.34 22.12
CA CYS A 11 -5.29 21.85 20.75
C CYS A 11 -3.92 21.65 20.09
N TYR A 12 -3.88 20.83 19.04
CA TYR A 12 -2.72 20.68 18.16
C TYR A 12 -3.06 21.06 16.72
N ILE A 13 -2.04 21.46 15.97
CA ILE A 13 -2.20 21.90 14.57
C ILE A 13 -2.83 20.79 13.74
N GLY A 14 -3.96 21.08 13.10
CA GLY A 14 -4.65 20.16 12.20
C GLY A 14 -5.69 19.23 12.85
N GLN A 15 -5.95 19.34 14.15
CA GLN A 15 -6.91 18.50 14.88
C GLN A 15 -8.32 18.49 14.25
N GLU A 16 -8.86 19.66 13.90
CA GLU A 16 -10.19 19.77 13.25
C GLU A 16 -10.25 19.01 11.92
N VAL A 17 -9.16 19.03 11.15
CA VAL A 17 -9.07 18.37 9.85
C VAL A 17 -9.03 16.85 10.03
N ILE A 18 -8.19 16.36 10.96
CA ILE A 18 -8.07 14.93 11.25
C ILE A 18 -9.39 14.38 11.83
N ALA A 19 -10.01 15.08 12.79
CA ALA A 19 -11.29 14.67 13.37
C ALA A 19 -12.41 14.60 12.33
N ARG A 20 -12.45 15.54 11.37
CA ARG A 20 -13.41 15.49 10.26
C ARG A 20 -13.15 14.31 9.32
N LEU A 21 -11.89 14.05 8.97
CA LEU A 21 -11.55 12.93 8.09
C LEU A 21 -11.96 11.59 8.70
N ASP A 22 -11.78 11.44 10.01
CA ASP A 22 -12.19 10.27 10.80
C ASP A 22 -13.72 10.14 10.87
N THR A 23 -14.42 11.21 11.31
CA THR A 23 -15.89 11.22 11.46
C THR A 23 -16.63 10.84 10.18
N TYR A 24 -16.12 11.28 9.02
CA TYR A 24 -16.78 11.06 7.75
C TYR A 24 -16.26 9.86 6.96
N ASP A 25 -15.32 9.07 7.52
CA ASP A 25 -14.61 7.97 6.85
C ASP A 25 -14.22 8.29 5.39
N LYS A 26 -13.70 9.51 5.17
CA LYS A 26 -13.44 10.00 3.80
C LYS A 26 -12.12 9.49 3.21
N VAL A 27 -11.31 8.79 3.99
CA VAL A 27 -9.99 8.28 3.56
C VAL A 27 -10.17 7.19 2.50
N GLN A 28 -9.86 7.52 1.25
CA GLN A 28 -10.09 6.63 0.11
C GLN A 28 -8.99 5.58 -0.12
N ARG A 29 -7.80 5.79 0.47
CA ARG A 29 -6.62 4.94 0.25
C ARG A 29 -5.94 4.60 1.56
N SER A 30 -5.35 3.42 1.63
CA SER A 30 -4.49 2.99 2.74
C SER A 30 -3.07 2.77 2.26
N LEU A 31 -2.11 3.06 3.13
CA LEU A 31 -0.75 2.55 2.99
C LEU A 31 -0.76 1.07 3.37
N VAL A 32 -0.23 0.21 2.51
CA VAL A 32 -0.15 -1.24 2.72
C VAL A 32 1.26 -1.74 2.47
N GLY A 33 1.64 -2.82 3.15
CA GLY A 33 2.82 -3.60 2.80
C GLY A 33 2.50 -4.59 1.68
N PHE A 34 3.49 -4.90 0.86
CA PHE A 34 3.41 -5.99 -0.11
C PHE A 34 4.71 -6.79 -0.16
N SER A 35 4.62 -8.02 -0.65
CA SER A 35 5.74 -8.84 -1.07
C SER A 35 5.54 -9.36 -2.49
N GLN A 36 6.64 -9.62 -3.20
CA GLN A 36 6.60 -10.23 -4.53
C GLN A 36 6.33 -11.74 -4.42
N THR A 37 5.35 -12.25 -5.18
CA THR A 37 5.02 -13.69 -5.17
C THR A 37 5.87 -14.49 -6.16
N ASP A 38 6.28 -13.87 -7.27
CA ASP A 38 7.03 -14.54 -8.34
C ASP A 38 8.55 -14.37 -8.15
N LEU A 39 9.21 -15.46 -7.75
CA LEU A 39 10.67 -15.60 -7.67
C LEU A 39 11.28 -16.12 -8.98
N THR A 40 10.64 -15.86 -10.13
CA THR A 40 11.22 -16.24 -11.42
C THR A 40 12.56 -15.52 -11.60
N ASN A 41 13.57 -16.23 -12.10
CA ASN A 41 14.97 -15.78 -12.16
C ASN A 41 15.19 -14.46 -12.92
N ASP A 42 14.21 -13.97 -13.68
CA ASP A 42 14.13 -12.58 -14.08
C ASP A 42 13.50 -11.77 -12.94
N VAL A 43 14.34 -11.13 -12.14
CA VAL A 43 13.94 -10.14 -11.15
C VAL A 43 13.28 -8.97 -11.89
N GLN A 44 11.98 -9.07 -12.18
CA GLN A 44 11.22 -7.91 -12.60
C GLN A 44 11.33 -6.89 -11.47
N ARG A 45 12.00 -5.79 -11.78
CA ARG A 45 12.32 -4.74 -10.81
C ARG A 45 11.05 -3.99 -10.52
N ILE A 46 10.55 -4.10 -9.29
CA ILE A 46 9.48 -3.23 -8.81
C ILE A 46 10.13 -1.86 -8.56
N GLU A 47 9.67 -0.84 -9.28
CA GLU A 47 10.15 0.53 -9.14
C GLU A 47 9.19 1.37 -8.29
N ILE A 48 9.72 2.43 -7.72
CA ILE A 48 8.92 3.45 -7.04
C ILE A 48 8.06 4.15 -8.10
N ASP A 49 6.85 4.57 -7.70
CA ASP A 49 5.84 5.18 -8.55
C ASP A 49 5.22 4.27 -9.62
N ASN A 50 5.57 2.97 -9.64
CA ASN A 50 4.86 2.00 -10.47
C ASN A 50 3.38 1.96 -10.12
N ASP A 51 2.55 2.03 -11.14
CA ASP A 51 1.12 1.94 -10.98
C ASP A 51 0.69 0.51 -10.65
N ILE A 52 -0.31 0.41 -9.78
CA ILE A 52 -0.93 -0.86 -9.41
C ILE A 52 -2.33 -0.89 -10.00
N LEU A 53 -2.62 -1.97 -10.71
CA LEU A 53 -3.85 -2.23 -11.41
C LEU A 53 -4.70 -3.25 -10.63
N SER A 54 -6.02 -3.20 -10.83
CA SER A 54 -6.92 -4.24 -10.37
C SER A 54 -6.58 -5.60 -11.00
N GLY A 55 -7.01 -6.71 -10.40
CA GLY A 55 -6.69 -8.06 -10.89
C GLY A 55 -7.19 -8.38 -12.31
N ASP A 56 -8.11 -7.56 -12.86
CA ASP A 56 -8.56 -7.59 -14.26
C ASP A 56 -7.67 -6.75 -15.20
N GLY A 57 -6.62 -6.10 -14.69
CA GLY A 57 -5.68 -5.25 -15.42
C GLY A 57 -6.25 -3.91 -15.89
N GLY A 58 -7.54 -3.64 -15.68
CA GLY A 58 -8.23 -2.55 -16.37
C GLY A 58 -8.18 -1.19 -15.68
N ARG A 59 -7.95 -1.16 -14.35
CA ARG A 59 -8.08 0.08 -13.57
C ARG A 59 -6.91 0.29 -12.63
N ARG A 60 -6.33 1.50 -12.65
CA ARG A 60 -5.40 1.96 -11.63
C ARG A 60 -6.07 2.05 -10.25
N ILE A 61 -5.57 1.26 -9.31
CA ILE A 61 -6.04 1.19 -7.92
C ILE A 61 -5.02 1.74 -6.92
N GLY A 62 -3.79 2.02 -7.35
CA GLY A 62 -2.74 2.52 -6.46
C GLY A 62 -1.40 2.71 -7.13
N TRP A 63 -0.36 2.88 -6.31
CA TRP A 63 1.04 2.96 -6.76
C TRP A 63 2.00 2.53 -5.65
N VAL A 64 3.20 2.11 -6.06
CA VAL A 64 4.32 1.74 -5.17
C VAL A 64 4.99 3.00 -4.63
N THR A 65 5.23 3.05 -3.32
CA THR A 65 5.91 4.18 -2.66
C THR A 65 7.35 3.87 -2.28
N SER A 66 7.65 2.62 -1.93
CA SER A 66 9.00 2.20 -1.57
C SER A 66 9.18 0.71 -1.79
N VAL A 67 10.42 0.31 -2.08
CA VAL A 67 10.82 -1.07 -2.36
C VAL A 67 12.14 -1.34 -1.66
N ALA A 68 12.26 -2.50 -1.03
CA ALA A 68 13.49 -2.97 -0.40
C ALA A 68 13.64 -4.47 -0.61
N GLN A 69 14.88 -4.93 -0.68
CA GLN A 69 15.19 -6.35 -0.72
C GLN A 69 15.55 -6.85 0.68
N ARG A 70 14.96 -7.97 1.08
CA ARG A 70 15.24 -8.59 2.37
C ARG A 70 16.61 -9.29 2.32
N PRO A 71 17.59 -8.92 3.15
CA PRO A 71 18.96 -9.45 3.04
C PRO A 71 19.09 -10.96 3.21
N ARG A 72 18.17 -11.60 3.96
CA ARG A 72 18.23 -13.04 4.27
C ARG A 72 17.52 -13.93 3.26
N THR A 73 16.45 -13.45 2.65
CA THR A 73 15.58 -14.26 1.76
C THR A 73 15.67 -13.82 0.30
N ASN A 74 16.34 -12.70 0.03
CA ASN A 74 16.39 -12.03 -1.28
C ASN A 74 15.02 -11.60 -1.84
N GLU A 75 13.98 -11.71 -1.02
CA GLU A 75 12.59 -11.35 -1.31
C GLU A 75 12.45 -9.82 -1.43
N LEU A 76 11.74 -9.37 -2.45
CA LEU A 76 11.34 -7.96 -2.57
C LEU A 76 10.09 -7.70 -1.75
N ILE A 77 10.20 -6.70 -0.87
CA ILE A 77 9.11 -6.18 -0.05
C ILE A 77 8.98 -4.67 -0.30
N GLY A 78 7.81 -4.11 -0.03
CA GLY A 78 7.62 -2.69 -0.23
C GLY A 78 6.36 -2.14 0.41
N LEU A 79 6.15 -0.84 0.21
CA LEU A 79 4.94 -0.12 0.59
C LEU A 79 4.25 0.43 -0.65
N ALA A 80 2.93 0.49 -0.60
CA ALA A 80 2.10 1.04 -1.66
C ALA A 80 0.87 1.77 -1.08
N TYR A 81 0.37 2.76 -1.83
CA TYR A 81 -0.95 3.32 -1.58
C TYR A 81 -1.98 2.63 -2.46
N LEU A 82 -2.96 1.95 -1.84
CA LEU A 82 -4.06 1.31 -2.55
C LEU A 82 -5.41 1.90 -2.13
N ARG A 83 -6.40 1.88 -3.04
CA ARG A 83 -7.81 2.12 -2.68
C ARG A 83 -8.23 1.14 -1.57
N LYS A 84 -8.93 1.62 -0.54
CA LYS A 84 -9.39 0.82 0.62
C LYS A 84 -10.06 -0.50 0.24
N THR A 85 -10.77 -0.56 -0.88
CA THR A 85 -11.44 -1.77 -1.37
C THR A 85 -10.50 -2.87 -1.88
N HIS A 86 -9.19 -2.59 -1.99
CA HIS A 86 -8.16 -3.51 -2.50
C HIS A 86 -7.01 -3.71 -1.50
N THR A 87 -7.25 -3.47 -0.21
CA THR A 87 -6.22 -3.59 0.85
C THR A 87 -6.35 -4.88 1.65
N GLN A 88 -7.08 -5.88 1.14
CA GLN A 88 -7.29 -7.13 1.87
C GLN A 88 -5.96 -7.92 1.96
N PRO A 89 -5.49 -8.28 3.16
CA PRO A 89 -4.31 -9.11 3.32
C PRO A 89 -4.43 -10.43 2.55
N GLY A 90 -3.35 -10.85 1.89
CA GLY A 90 -3.31 -12.04 1.04
C GLY A 90 -3.92 -11.88 -0.35
N SER A 91 -4.58 -10.75 -0.65
CA SER A 91 -5.01 -10.47 -2.03
C SER A 91 -3.81 -10.20 -2.94
N VAL A 92 -3.96 -10.53 -4.23
CA VAL A 92 -2.94 -10.31 -5.26
C VAL A 92 -3.38 -9.15 -6.14
N VAL A 93 -2.46 -8.23 -6.38
CA VAL A 93 -2.59 -7.11 -7.31
C VAL A 93 -1.45 -7.14 -8.31
N ILE A 94 -1.62 -6.48 -9.45
CA ILE A 94 -0.63 -6.49 -10.53
C ILE A 94 -0.10 -5.08 -10.79
N THR A 95 1.21 -4.94 -11.01
CA THR A 95 1.80 -3.67 -11.44
C THR A 95 1.49 -3.41 -12.92
N SER A 96 1.66 -2.16 -13.37
CA SER A 96 1.62 -1.81 -14.80
C SER A 96 2.60 -2.61 -15.66
N GLU A 97 3.70 -3.05 -15.05
CA GLU A 97 4.76 -3.87 -15.67
C GLU A 97 4.44 -5.38 -15.64
N GLY A 98 3.29 -5.77 -15.12
CA GLY A 98 2.83 -7.16 -15.10
C GLY A 98 3.35 -8.00 -13.92
N THR A 99 3.91 -7.38 -12.89
CA THR A 99 4.44 -8.07 -11.71
C THR A 99 3.34 -8.30 -10.67
N ASN A 100 3.20 -9.53 -10.19
CA ASN A 100 2.25 -9.87 -9.13
C ASN A 100 2.80 -9.49 -7.74
N LEU A 101 1.98 -8.75 -6.98
CA LEU A 101 2.25 -8.34 -5.61
C LEU A 101 1.19 -8.92 -4.69
N GLN A 102 1.63 -9.55 -3.60
CA GLN A 102 0.75 -10.02 -2.55
C GLN A 102 0.70 -9.01 -1.40
N ILE A 103 -0.51 -8.61 -1.01
CA ILE A 103 -0.70 -7.67 0.09
C ILE A 103 -0.38 -8.34 1.42
N SER A 104 0.53 -7.74 2.17
CA SER A 104 0.92 -8.18 3.51
C SER A 104 -0.10 -7.74 4.56
N PRO A 105 -0.23 -8.48 5.68
CA PRO A 105 -1.09 -8.10 6.81
C PRO A 105 -0.64 -6.81 7.50
#